data_AF-A0A536UP74-F1
#
_entry.id   AF-A0A536UP74-F1
#
_cell.length_a   1.000
_cell.length_b   1.000
_cell.length_c   1.000
_cell.angle_alpha   90.00
_cell.angle_beta   90.00
_cell.angle_gamma   90.00
#
_symmetry.space_group_name_H-M   'P 1'
#
loop_
_entity.id
_entity.type
_entity.pdbx_description
1 polymer ?
#
loop_
_entity_poly.entity_id
_entity_poly.type
_entity_poly.pdbx_seq_one_letter_code
_entity_poly.pdbx_strand_id
1 'polypeptide(L)'
;AERTGSTVVMMLVGAAPWGSLRVALATTHIPLAAVPGALTRELLARTLRVTVAELRAKFGIASPRIGVCGLNPHAGESGYLGHEEMDVIEPVIATMKNEGLDIAGPLPADTVFVPDKARQFDCIVAMYHDQGLPVLKHASFGHGVNVTLGLPIVRTSVDHGTALDLAADGQAAARADPGSLFAAIDLAIELSARDARAKAWLRNA
;
A
#
# COMPACT_ATOMS: atom_id res chain seq x y z
N ALA A 1 5.91 -12.15 -8.60
CA ALA A 1 5.26 -11.60 -9.79
C ALA A 1 5.55 -12.47 -11.00
N GLU A 2 6.77 -12.47 -11.52
CA GLU A 2 7.16 -13.26 -12.71
C GLU A 2 6.86 -14.77 -12.56
N ARG A 3 7.37 -15.41 -11.51
CA ARG A 3 7.13 -16.85 -11.25
C ARG A 3 5.67 -17.25 -11.13
N THR A 4 4.78 -16.30 -10.84
CA THR A 4 3.34 -16.54 -10.64
C THR A 4 2.50 -15.91 -11.75
N GLY A 5 3.12 -15.30 -12.77
CA GLY A 5 2.44 -14.54 -13.82
C GLY A 5 1.52 -13.43 -13.28
N SER A 6 1.78 -12.93 -12.06
CA SER A 6 0.83 -12.04 -11.36
C SER A 6 1.23 -10.58 -11.49
N THR A 7 0.23 -9.72 -11.72
CA THR A 7 0.34 -8.30 -11.42
C THR A 7 0.32 -8.12 -9.91
N VAL A 8 1.25 -7.32 -9.38
CA VAL A 8 1.37 -7.09 -7.94
C VAL A 8 1.29 -5.62 -7.59
N VAL A 9 0.81 -5.34 -6.39
CA VAL A 9 0.86 -4.01 -5.76
C VAL A 9 1.61 -4.14 -4.44
N MET A 10 2.58 -3.25 -4.22
CA MET A 10 3.26 -3.16 -2.94
C MET A 10 2.40 -2.35 -1.98
N MET A 11 2.18 -2.88 -0.78
CA MET A 11 1.50 -2.19 0.30
C MET A 11 2.31 -2.32 1.58
N LEU A 12 2.52 -1.23 2.30
CA LEU A 12 3.01 -1.29 3.67
C LEU A 12 1.83 -1.25 4.65
N VAL A 13 1.97 -2.00 5.73
CA VAL A 13 1.04 -2.04 6.85
C VAL A 13 1.81 -1.69 8.11
N GLY A 14 1.29 -0.75 8.88
CA GLY A 14 1.86 -0.35 10.17
C GLY A 14 0.77 -0.11 11.21
N ALA A 15 1.12 -0.28 12.48
CA ALA A 15 0.28 0.19 13.58
C ALA A 15 0.66 1.64 13.90
N ALA A 16 -0.28 2.56 13.86
CA ALA A 16 -0.11 3.92 14.36
C ALA A 16 -0.81 4.06 15.73
N PRO A 17 -0.48 5.09 16.53
CA PRO A 17 -1.20 5.38 17.79
C PRO A 17 -2.71 5.53 17.63
N TRP A 18 -3.17 5.81 16.40
CA TRP A 18 -4.56 6.03 16.03
C TRP A 18 -5.23 4.84 15.32
N GLY A 19 -4.54 3.71 15.16
CA GLY A 19 -5.05 2.52 14.50
C GLY A 19 -4.13 2.02 13.39
N SER A 20 -4.58 1.00 12.66
CA SER A 20 -3.79 0.45 11.54
C SER A 20 -3.77 1.43 10.37
N LEU A 21 -2.57 1.67 9.84
CA LEU A 21 -2.33 2.42 8.62
C LEU A 21 -1.87 1.46 7.52
N ARG A 22 -2.54 1.50 6.36
CA ARG A 22 -2.16 0.71 5.18
C ARG A 22 -1.92 1.66 4.01
N VAL A 23 -0.75 1.58 3.41
CA VAL A 23 -0.35 2.44 2.28
C VAL A 23 0.06 1.58 1.10
N ALA A 24 -0.77 1.55 0.06
CA ALA A 24 -0.45 0.93 -1.22
C ALA A 24 0.21 1.94 -2.15
N LEU A 25 1.06 1.47 -3.06
CA LEU A 25 1.83 2.32 -3.96
C LEU A 25 1.46 2.07 -5.42
N ALA A 26 1.14 3.14 -6.16
CA ALA A 26 0.94 3.06 -7.61
C ALA A 26 2.25 2.82 -8.36
N THR A 27 3.33 3.47 -7.93
CA THR A 27 4.70 3.25 -8.41
C THR A 27 5.62 2.92 -7.23
N THR A 28 6.64 2.08 -7.46
CA THR A 28 7.55 1.62 -6.40
C THR A 28 8.96 2.18 -6.59
N HIS A 29 9.96 1.34 -6.88
CA HIS A 29 11.35 1.74 -7.00
C HIS A 29 11.65 2.25 -8.41
N ILE A 30 11.26 3.49 -8.69
CA ILE A 30 11.62 4.23 -9.91
C ILE A 30 12.21 5.59 -9.56
N PRO A 31 13.07 6.19 -10.40
CA PRO A 31 13.52 7.56 -10.21
C PRO A 31 12.34 8.53 -10.13
N LEU A 32 12.41 9.54 -9.27
CA LEU A 32 11.33 10.51 -9.09
C LEU A 32 10.90 11.17 -10.41
N ALA A 33 11.87 11.50 -11.27
CA ALA A 33 11.60 12.09 -12.59
C ALA A 33 10.80 11.17 -13.54
N ALA A 34 10.77 9.86 -13.28
CA ALA A 34 10.00 8.90 -14.07
C ALA A 34 8.57 8.71 -13.55
N VAL A 35 8.24 9.19 -12.33
CA VAL A 35 6.93 8.96 -11.69
C VAL A 35 5.78 9.52 -12.53
N PRO A 36 5.78 10.78 -13.00
CA PRO A 36 4.64 11.31 -13.75
C PRO A 36 4.36 10.51 -15.03
N GLY A 37 5.42 10.18 -15.79
CA GLY A 37 5.30 9.41 -17.02
C GLY A 37 4.91 7.93 -16.81
N ALA A 38 5.21 7.36 -15.64
CA ALA A 38 4.80 6.00 -15.30
C ALA A 38 3.33 5.92 -14.86
N LEU A 39 2.77 7.02 -14.34
CA LEU A 39 1.41 7.06 -13.81
C LEU A 39 0.38 7.16 -14.93
N THR A 40 0.02 6.02 -15.52
CA THR A 40 -1.06 5.94 -16.52
C THR A 40 -2.41 5.57 -15.90
N ARG A 41 -3.50 5.80 -16.65
CA ARG A 41 -4.85 5.41 -16.23
C ARG A 41 -4.95 3.90 -15.99
N GLU A 42 -4.33 3.12 -16.86
CA GLU A 42 -4.30 1.66 -16.79
C GLU A 42 -3.54 1.18 -15.56
N LEU A 43 -2.39 1.78 -15.26
CA LEU A 43 -1.62 1.46 -14.06
C LEU A 43 -2.45 1.73 -12.81
N LEU A 44 -3.00 2.94 -12.68
CA LEU A 44 -3.74 3.34 -11.48
C LEU A 44 -5.02 2.50 -11.30
N ALA A 45 -5.80 2.30 -12.36
CA ALA A 45 -7.02 1.48 -12.30
C ALA A 45 -6.69 0.04 -11.88
N ARG A 46 -5.61 -0.53 -12.40
CA ARG A 46 -5.13 -1.86 -12.01
C ARG A 46 -4.68 -1.90 -10.54
N THR A 47 -3.94 -0.89 -10.09
CA THR A 47 -3.52 -0.77 -8.69
C THR A 47 -4.73 -0.73 -7.76
N LEU A 48 -5.73 0.11 -8.04
CA LEU A 48 -6.94 0.22 -7.22
C LEU A 48 -7.73 -1.08 -7.16
N ARG A 49 -7.94 -1.74 -8.31
CA ARG A 49 -8.67 -3.02 -8.36
C ARG A 49 -7.95 -4.13 -7.59
N VAL A 50 -6.62 -4.24 -7.71
CA VAL A 50 -5.83 -5.21 -6.93
C VAL A 50 -5.94 -4.90 -5.45
N THR A 51 -5.76 -3.64 -5.05
CA THR A 51 -5.87 -3.21 -3.65
C THR A 51 -7.24 -3.56 -3.07
N VAL A 52 -8.33 -3.18 -3.73
CA VAL A 52 -9.69 -3.48 -3.25
C VAL A 52 -9.95 -4.98 -3.17
N ALA A 53 -9.59 -5.75 -4.21
CA ALA A 53 -9.82 -7.19 -4.23
C ALA A 53 -9.05 -7.90 -3.11
N GLU A 54 -7.82 -7.47 -2.84
CA GLU A 54 -6.98 -8.10 -1.82
C GLU A 54 -7.35 -7.66 -0.40
N LEU A 55 -7.83 -6.43 -0.19
CA LEU A 55 -8.42 -6.02 1.10
C LEU A 55 -9.67 -6.84 1.42
N ARG A 56 -10.52 -7.11 0.42
CA ARG A 56 -11.65 -8.03 0.57
C ARG A 56 -11.20 -9.45 0.88
N ALA A 57 -10.33 -10.01 0.05
CA ALA A 57 -9.98 -11.41 0.12
C ALA A 57 -9.08 -11.77 1.32
N LYS A 58 -8.01 -11.00 1.57
CA LYS A 58 -6.98 -11.28 2.58
C LYS A 58 -7.23 -10.56 3.90
N PHE A 59 -7.78 -9.35 3.87
CA PHE A 59 -8.04 -8.58 5.09
C PHE A 59 -9.48 -8.73 5.61
N GLY A 60 -10.38 -9.33 4.82
CA GLY A 60 -11.77 -9.57 5.21
C GLY A 60 -12.64 -8.30 5.23
N ILE A 61 -12.22 -7.24 4.55
CA ILE A 61 -12.94 -5.96 4.52
C ILE A 61 -13.94 -5.99 3.37
N ALA A 62 -15.22 -6.21 3.65
CA ALA A 62 -16.25 -6.41 2.62
C ALA A 62 -16.40 -5.21 1.66
N SER A 63 -16.38 -3.98 2.21
CA SER A 63 -16.47 -2.73 1.46
C SER A 63 -15.31 -1.80 1.84
N PRO A 64 -14.12 -2.00 1.24
CA PRO A 64 -12.94 -1.19 1.57
C PRO A 64 -13.12 0.27 1.15
N ARG A 65 -12.83 1.20 2.06
CA ARG A 65 -12.75 2.65 1.81
C ARG A 65 -11.33 3.01 1.42
N ILE A 66 -11.14 3.52 0.21
CA ILE A 66 -9.82 3.84 -0.33
C ILE A 66 -9.63 5.34 -0.45
N GLY A 67 -8.59 5.88 0.20
CA GLY A 67 -8.14 7.25 -0.04
C GLY A 67 -7.07 7.27 -1.12
N VAL A 68 -7.21 8.08 -2.16
CA VAL A 68 -6.24 8.16 -3.27
C VAL A 68 -5.57 9.52 -3.24
N CYS A 69 -4.24 9.54 -3.12
CA CYS A 69 -3.47 10.78 -3.19
C CYS A 69 -3.54 11.39 -4.61
N GLY A 70 -3.45 12.72 -4.71
CA GLY A 70 -2.96 13.35 -5.94
C GLY A 70 -1.48 12.99 -6.17
N LEU A 71 -1.00 13.18 -7.40
CA LEU A 71 0.43 13.13 -7.69
C LEU A 71 1.12 14.41 -7.23
N ASN A 72 0.49 15.55 -7.55
CA ASN A 72 1.03 16.88 -7.34
C ASN A 72 0.68 17.42 -5.94
N PRO A 73 1.46 18.39 -5.42
CA PRO A 73 1.08 19.15 -4.24
C PRO A 73 -0.34 19.72 -4.38
N HIS A 74 -1.10 19.73 -3.29
CA HIS A 74 -2.50 20.17 -3.30
C HIS A 74 -3.39 19.44 -4.31
N ALA A 75 -3.01 18.23 -4.73
CA ALA A 75 -3.68 17.50 -5.80
C ALA A 75 -3.85 18.34 -7.07
N GLY A 76 -2.77 19.01 -7.49
CA GLY A 76 -2.71 19.78 -8.73
C GLY A 76 -3.31 21.18 -8.65
N GLU A 77 -3.94 21.56 -7.52
CA GLU A 77 -4.57 22.87 -7.32
C GLU A 77 -5.45 23.26 -8.51
N SER A 78 -6.42 22.40 -8.87
CA SER A 78 -7.30 22.59 -10.03
C SER A 78 -6.57 22.82 -11.37
N GLY A 79 -5.36 22.29 -11.52
CA GLY A 79 -4.54 22.42 -12.73
C GLY A 79 -3.42 23.44 -12.66
N TYR A 80 -3.37 24.28 -11.62
CA TYR A 80 -2.31 25.27 -11.48
C TYR A 80 -0.95 24.64 -11.13
N LEU A 81 -0.94 23.43 -10.56
CA LEU A 81 0.24 22.70 -10.13
C LEU A 81 0.36 21.33 -10.82
N GLY A 82 0.11 21.27 -12.13
CA GLY A 82 0.14 20.02 -12.90
C GLY A 82 -1.26 19.53 -13.27
N HIS A 83 -1.32 18.62 -14.25
CA HIS A 83 -2.58 18.19 -14.87
C HIS A 83 -2.86 16.70 -14.70
N GLU A 84 -1.94 15.95 -14.10
CA GLU A 84 -2.03 14.50 -13.93
C GLU A 84 -3.28 14.09 -13.12
N GLU A 85 -3.74 14.94 -12.19
CA GLU A 85 -5.01 14.73 -11.51
C GLU A 85 -6.19 14.68 -12.49
N MET A 86 -6.37 15.72 -13.30
CA MET A 86 -7.49 15.81 -14.26
C MET A 86 -7.35 14.81 -15.40
N ASP A 87 -6.12 14.60 -15.89
CA ASP A 87 -5.87 13.80 -17.08
C ASP A 87 -5.81 12.30 -16.77
N VAL A 88 -5.44 11.90 -15.55
CA VAL A 88 -5.24 10.49 -15.19
C VAL A 88 -6.03 10.08 -13.96
N ILE A 89 -5.90 10.78 -12.84
CA ILE A 89 -6.36 10.28 -11.53
C ILE A 89 -7.88 10.39 -11.38
N GLU A 90 -8.45 11.58 -11.64
CA GLU A 90 -9.89 11.85 -11.54
C GLU A 90 -10.72 10.95 -12.47
N PRO A 91 -10.37 10.74 -13.76
CA PRO A 91 -11.10 9.82 -14.64
C PRO A 91 -11.12 8.38 -14.12
N VAL A 92 -10.01 7.92 -13.54
CA VAL A 92 -9.92 6.58 -12.95
C VAL A 92 -10.80 6.49 -11.70
N ILE A 93 -10.72 7.47 -10.79
CA ILE A 93 -11.56 7.50 -9.58
C ILE A 93 -13.04 7.52 -9.95
N ALA A 94 -13.45 8.34 -10.93
CA ALA A 94 -14.83 8.39 -11.41
C ALA A 94 -15.28 7.03 -11.96
N THR A 95 -14.43 6.35 -12.74
CA THR A 95 -14.71 5.01 -13.25
C THR A 95 -14.91 4.00 -12.11
N MET A 96 -14.00 3.97 -11.12
CA MET A 96 -14.11 3.06 -9.97
C MET A 96 -15.36 3.33 -9.12
N LYS A 97 -15.73 4.61 -8.92
CA LYS A 97 -16.98 4.98 -8.23
C LYS A 97 -18.21 4.46 -8.98
N ASN A 98 -18.23 4.58 -10.30
CA ASN A 98 -19.31 4.05 -11.14
C ASN A 98 -19.40 2.51 -11.08
N GLU A 99 -18.28 1.82 -10.80
CA GLU A 99 -18.24 0.38 -10.50
C GLU A 99 -18.72 0.04 -9.07
N GLY A 100 -19.14 1.03 -8.28
CA GLY A 100 -19.63 0.85 -6.92
C GLY A 100 -18.53 0.72 -5.86
N LEU A 101 -17.30 1.15 -6.16
CA LEU A 101 -16.19 1.15 -5.20
C LEU A 101 -16.18 2.44 -4.37
N ASP A 102 -15.91 2.30 -3.06
CA ASP A 102 -15.81 3.43 -2.13
C ASP A 102 -14.40 4.03 -2.19
N ILE A 103 -14.22 4.98 -3.11
CA ILE A 103 -12.94 5.63 -3.37
C ILE A 103 -13.10 7.15 -3.19
N ALA A 104 -12.22 7.76 -2.40
CA ALA A 104 -12.14 9.21 -2.24
C ALA A 104 -10.82 9.76 -2.82
N GLY A 105 -10.90 10.88 -3.54
CA GLY A 105 -9.75 11.61 -4.06
C GLY A 105 -9.96 12.22 -5.45
N PRO A 106 -8.89 12.76 -6.06
CA PRO A 106 -7.53 12.84 -5.50
C PRO A 106 -7.49 13.72 -4.24
N LEU A 107 -6.72 13.31 -3.25
CA LEU A 107 -6.55 14.04 -1.98
C LEU A 107 -5.12 14.59 -1.88
N PRO A 108 -4.92 15.81 -1.34
CA PRO A 108 -3.58 16.29 -1.01
C PRO A 108 -2.90 15.32 -0.03
N ALA A 109 -1.68 14.90 -0.34
CA ALA A 109 -0.96 13.90 0.44
C ALA A 109 -0.69 14.37 1.88
N ASP A 110 -0.32 15.64 2.05
CA ASP A 110 -0.14 16.29 3.36
C ASP A 110 -1.41 16.32 4.22
N THR A 111 -2.59 16.28 3.59
CA THR A 111 -3.89 16.28 4.28
C THR A 111 -4.39 14.86 4.58
N VAL A 112 -4.30 13.92 3.63
CA VAL A 112 -4.87 12.56 3.80
C VAL A 112 -4.19 11.78 4.93
N PHE A 113 -2.91 12.07 5.18
CA PHE A 113 -2.12 11.41 6.22
C PHE A 113 -2.30 11.98 7.62
N VAL A 114 -3.04 13.08 7.79
CA VAL A 114 -3.43 13.59 9.12
C VAL A 114 -4.27 12.53 9.83
N PRO A 115 -4.02 12.20 11.12
CA PRO A 115 -4.65 11.06 11.80
C PRO A 115 -6.17 10.96 11.63
N ASP A 116 -6.90 12.06 11.81
CA ASP A 116 -8.37 12.09 11.71
C ASP A 116 -8.89 11.87 10.29
N LYS A 117 -8.08 12.19 9.27
CA LYS A 117 -8.38 11.89 7.87
C LYS A 117 -7.99 10.45 7.55
N ALA A 118 -6.80 10.02 7.95
CA ALA A 118 -6.29 8.67 7.67
C ALA A 118 -7.22 7.57 8.21
N ARG A 119 -7.79 7.75 9.42
CA ARG A 119 -8.75 6.78 10.02
C ARG A 119 -10.02 6.55 9.20
N GLN A 120 -10.33 7.41 8.24
CA GLN A 120 -11.52 7.29 7.40
C GLN A 120 -11.35 6.23 6.30
N PHE A 121 -10.11 5.81 6.05
CA PHE A 121 -9.76 4.89 4.98
C PHE A 121 -9.20 3.58 5.53
N ASP A 122 -9.56 2.47 4.89
CA ASP A 122 -8.99 1.16 5.19
C ASP A 122 -7.62 0.97 4.53
N CYS A 123 -7.36 1.72 3.45
CA CYS A 123 -6.08 1.87 2.78
C CYS A 123 -5.97 3.21 2.05
N ILE A 124 -4.78 3.82 2.08
CA ILE A 124 -4.42 4.99 1.27
C ILE A 124 -3.54 4.51 0.10
N VAL A 125 -3.82 4.96 -1.11
CA VAL A 125 -3.00 4.71 -2.30
C VAL A 125 -2.18 5.97 -2.59
N ALA A 126 -0.87 5.87 -2.37
CA ALA A 126 0.09 6.90 -2.72
C ALA A 126 0.60 6.69 -4.16
N MET A 127 0.89 7.78 -4.87
CA MET A 127 1.30 7.74 -6.27
C MET A 127 2.75 7.24 -6.43
N TYR A 128 3.61 7.51 -5.45
CA TYR A 128 5.01 7.09 -5.44
C TYR A 128 5.51 6.78 -4.03
N HIS A 129 6.67 6.11 -3.97
CA HIS A 129 7.27 5.57 -2.76
C HIS A 129 7.40 6.59 -1.62
N ASP A 130 8.14 7.68 -1.87
CA ASP A 130 8.43 8.69 -0.83
C ASP A 130 7.23 9.58 -0.48
N GLN A 131 6.10 9.46 -1.19
CA GLN A 131 4.88 10.19 -0.83
C GLN A 131 4.19 9.59 0.40
N GLY A 132 4.25 8.27 0.57
CA GLY A 132 3.48 7.57 1.60
C GLY A 132 4.33 6.87 2.66
N LEU A 133 5.50 6.35 2.28
CA LEU A 133 6.28 5.52 3.20
C LEU A 133 6.93 6.30 4.35
N PRO A 134 7.38 7.57 4.20
CA PRO A 134 7.90 8.34 5.33
C PRO A 134 6.88 8.46 6.48
N VAL A 135 5.62 8.74 6.17
CA VAL A 135 4.54 8.83 7.17
C VAL A 135 4.32 7.47 7.85
N LEU A 136 4.23 6.39 7.06
CA LEU A 136 3.99 5.06 7.63
C LEU A 136 5.15 4.60 8.52
N LYS A 137 6.40 4.79 8.10
CA LYS A 137 7.58 4.44 8.89
C LYS A 137 7.65 5.24 10.18
N HIS A 138 7.33 6.53 10.11
CA HIS A 138 7.23 7.38 11.30
C HIS A 138 6.14 6.89 12.26
N ALA A 139 4.95 6.58 11.74
CA ALA A 139 3.82 6.16 12.56
C ALA A 139 3.98 4.75 13.17
N SER A 140 4.73 3.86 12.50
CA SER A 140 4.87 2.45 12.88
C SER A 140 6.09 2.12 13.74
N PHE A 141 6.93 3.11 14.05
CA PHE A 141 8.10 2.95 14.92
C PHE A 141 8.99 1.74 14.57
N GLY A 142 9.16 1.45 13.28
CA GLY A 142 9.98 0.33 12.79
C GLY A 142 9.26 -1.02 12.67
N HIS A 143 8.00 -1.10 13.07
CA HIS A 143 7.17 -2.32 12.94
C HIS A 143 6.34 -2.35 11.65
N GLY A 144 6.77 -1.63 10.62
CA GLY A 144 6.18 -1.71 9.29
C GLY A 144 6.36 -3.10 8.67
N VAL A 145 5.33 -3.57 7.98
CA VAL A 145 5.32 -4.83 7.23
C VAL A 145 5.03 -4.54 5.78
N ASN A 146 5.89 -5.01 4.88
CA ASN A 146 5.63 -5.00 3.44
C ASN A 146 4.78 -6.22 3.05
N VAL A 147 3.63 -5.96 2.43
CA VAL A 147 2.70 -6.94 1.92
C VAL A 147 2.66 -6.85 0.40
N THR A 148 2.78 -7.99 -0.28
CA THR A 148 2.64 -8.06 -1.74
C THR A 148 1.24 -8.53 -2.10
N LEU A 149 0.43 -7.58 -2.57
CA LEU A 149 -0.92 -7.81 -3.04
C LEU A 149 -0.92 -8.37 -4.47
N GLY A 150 -1.95 -9.14 -4.81
CA GLY A 150 -2.20 -9.67 -6.16
C GLY A 150 -1.54 -11.03 -6.43
N LEU A 151 -0.67 -11.51 -5.54
CA LEU A 151 -0.15 -12.88 -5.61
C LEU A 151 -1.24 -13.90 -5.21
N PRO A 152 -1.21 -15.12 -5.80
CA PRO A 152 -2.09 -16.23 -5.41
C PRO A 152 -1.74 -16.82 -4.04
N ILE A 153 -0.71 -16.30 -3.37
CA ILE A 153 -0.24 -16.68 -2.05
C ILE A 153 -0.18 -15.46 -1.13
N VAL A 154 -0.21 -15.68 0.17
CA VAL A 154 0.14 -14.66 1.16
C VAL A 154 1.66 -14.49 1.15
N ARG A 155 2.13 -13.25 0.99
CA ARG A 155 3.54 -12.89 1.09
C ARG A 155 3.68 -11.58 1.86
N THR A 156 4.31 -11.68 3.01
CA THR A 156 4.77 -10.54 3.82
C THR A 156 6.30 -10.48 3.79
N SER A 157 6.86 -9.35 4.22
CA SER A 157 8.30 -9.10 4.30
C SER A 157 8.55 -8.00 5.31
N VAL A 158 9.76 -7.98 5.87
CA VAL A 158 10.26 -6.85 6.64
C VAL A 158 10.31 -5.56 5.80
N ASP A 159 10.31 -4.41 6.48
CA ASP A 159 10.39 -3.07 5.88
C ASP A 159 11.78 -2.40 6.05
N HIS A 160 12.79 -3.18 6.44
CA HIS A 160 14.19 -2.77 6.49
C HIS A 160 15.03 -3.46 5.40
N GLY A 161 16.20 -2.88 5.13
CA GLY A 161 17.19 -3.44 4.23
C GLY A 161 18.03 -4.56 4.87
N THR A 162 19.14 -4.92 4.21
CA THR A 162 20.02 -6.01 4.63
C THR A 162 20.89 -5.70 5.85
N ALA A 163 21.09 -4.42 6.19
CA ALA A 163 21.93 -3.96 7.29
C ALA A 163 23.31 -4.66 7.34
N LEU A 164 24.02 -4.68 6.20
CA LEU A 164 25.31 -5.38 6.05
C LEU A 164 26.38 -4.87 7.01
N ASP A 165 26.31 -3.59 7.37
CA ASP A 165 27.13 -2.94 8.38
C ASP A 165 26.92 -3.54 9.78
N LEU A 166 25.66 -3.80 10.18
CA LEU A 166 25.36 -4.50 11.42
C LEU A 166 25.81 -5.97 11.38
N ALA A 167 25.64 -6.64 10.24
CA ALA A 167 26.00 -8.04 10.08
C ALA A 167 27.51 -8.31 10.14
N ALA A 168 28.34 -7.30 9.84
CA ALA A 168 29.79 -7.41 9.87
C ALA A 168 30.38 -7.46 11.30
N ASP A 169 29.59 -7.11 12.33
CA ASP A 169 29.99 -7.11 13.73
C ASP A 169 29.03 -7.98 14.55
N GLY A 170 29.55 -9.05 15.16
CA GLY A 170 28.73 -9.99 15.96
C GLY A 170 28.00 -9.35 17.14
N GLN A 171 28.54 -8.29 17.76
CA GLN A 171 27.85 -7.57 18.83
C GLN A 171 26.74 -6.66 18.30
N ALA A 172 26.95 -6.03 17.15
CA ALA A 172 25.94 -5.20 16.49
C ALA A 172 24.79 -6.08 15.94
N ALA A 173 25.13 -7.20 15.30
CA ALA A 173 24.17 -8.19 14.81
C ALA A 173 23.28 -8.74 15.94
N ALA A 174 23.85 -9.01 17.12
CA ALA A 174 23.08 -9.46 18.29
C ALA A 174 22.09 -8.40 18.83
N ARG A 175 22.23 -7.13 18.43
CA ARG A 175 21.35 -6.02 18.81
C ARG A 175 20.37 -5.62 17.70
N ALA A 176 20.38 -6.31 16.56
CA ALA A 176 19.40 -6.07 15.51
C ALA A 176 17.99 -6.33 16.04
N ASP A 177 17.07 -5.42 15.77
CA ASP A 177 15.69 -5.51 16.22
C ASP A 177 14.89 -6.47 15.32
N PRO A 178 14.41 -7.63 15.84
CA PRO A 178 13.60 -8.57 15.06
C PRO A 178 12.13 -8.13 14.92
N GLY A 179 11.73 -6.98 15.48
CA GLY A 179 10.36 -6.53 15.57
C GLY A 179 9.59 -6.52 14.24
N SER A 180 10.21 -6.05 13.15
CA SER A 180 9.59 -6.07 11.81
C SER A 180 9.39 -7.50 11.29
N LEU A 181 10.31 -8.43 11.60
CA LEU A 181 10.19 -9.82 11.19
C LEU A 181 9.04 -10.53 11.91
N PHE A 182 8.93 -10.34 13.23
CA PHE A 182 7.82 -10.90 14.00
C PHE A 182 6.48 -10.32 13.55
N ALA A 183 6.39 -9.01 13.38
CA ALA A 183 5.18 -8.38 12.82
C ALA A 183 4.82 -8.93 11.43
N ALA A 184 5.81 -9.21 10.58
CA ALA A 184 5.58 -9.79 9.26
C ALA A 184 5.07 -11.24 9.32
N ILE A 185 5.57 -12.05 10.25
CA ILE A 185 5.11 -13.42 10.48
C ILE A 185 3.67 -13.41 11.03
N ASP A 186 3.41 -12.59 12.06
CA ASP A 186 2.09 -12.50 12.68
C ASP A 186 1.02 -12.05 11.68
N LEU A 187 1.34 -11.03 10.87
CA LEU A 187 0.44 -10.60 9.81
C LEU A 187 0.23 -11.69 8.75
N ALA A 188 1.25 -12.48 8.39
CA ALA A 188 1.07 -13.57 7.44
C ALA A 188 0.11 -14.65 7.96
N ILE A 189 0.20 -14.97 9.26
CA ILE A 189 -0.72 -15.91 9.93
C ILE A 189 -2.15 -15.35 9.90
N GLU A 190 -2.33 -14.08 10.27
CA GLU A 190 -3.64 -13.41 10.26
C GLU A 190 -4.28 -13.40 8.87
N LEU A 191 -3.51 -13.00 7.84
CA LEU A 191 -3.99 -12.97 6.46
C LEU A 191 -4.31 -14.36 5.95
N SER A 192 -3.51 -15.37 6.27
CA SER A 192 -3.76 -16.76 5.85
C SER A 192 -5.04 -17.32 6.48
N ALA A 193 -5.32 -16.97 7.74
CA ALA A 193 -6.55 -17.35 8.44
C ALA A 193 -7.80 -16.65 7.90
N ARG A 194 -7.65 -15.53 7.18
CA ARG A 194 -8.75 -14.79 6.57
C ARG A 194 -8.93 -15.07 5.08
N ASP A 195 -7.86 -15.39 4.36
CA ASP A 195 -7.86 -15.52 2.90
C ASP A 195 -8.95 -16.48 2.42
N ALA A 196 -9.98 -15.91 1.79
CA ALA A 196 -11.11 -16.66 1.27
C ALA A 196 -10.68 -17.74 0.25
N ARG A 197 -9.59 -17.51 -0.48
CA ARG A 197 -9.03 -18.46 -1.45
C ARG A 197 -8.32 -19.62 -0.77
N ALA A 198 -7.52 -19.33 0.26
CA ALA A 198 -6.88 -20.38 1.07
C ALA A 198 -7.93 -21.27 1.74
N LYS A 199 -9.01 -20.67 2.27
CA LYS A 199 -10.15 -21.41 2.81
C LYS A 199 -10.88 -22.24 1.76
N ALA A 200 -11.03 -21.73 0.54
CA ALA A 200 -11.65 -22.49 -0.54
C ALA A 200 -10.80 -23.68 -0.97
N TRP A 201 -9.47 -23.54 -1.01
CA TRP A 201 -8.56 -24.64 -1.29
C TRP A 201 -8.63 -25.73 -0.20
N LEU A 202 -8.55 -25.36 1.08
CA LEU A 202 -8.64 -26.32 2.20
C LEU A 202 -9.97 -27.06 2.29
N ARG A 203 -11.08 -26.47 1.85
CA ARG A 203 -12.39 -27.15 1.81
C ARG A 203 -12.53 -28.15 0.68
N ASN A 204 -11.71 -28.04 -0.36
CA ASN A 204 -11.76 -28.85 -1.57
C ASN A 204 -10.58 -29.84 -1.69
N ALA A 205 -9.72 -29.91 -0.67
CA ALA A 205 -8.58 -30.83 -0.56
C ALA A 205 -8.91 -31.93 0.47
#